data_AF-A0A3B0PIE8-F1
#
_entry.id   AF-A0A3B0PIE8-F1
#
_cell.length_a   1.000
_cell.length_b   1.000
_cell.length_c   1.000
_cell.angle_alpha   90.00
_cell.angle_beta   90.00
_cell.angle_gamma   90.00
#
_symmetry.space_group_name_H-M   'P 1'
#
loop_
_entity.id
_entity.type
_entity.pdbx_description
1 polymer ?
#
loop_
_entity_poly.entity_id
_entity_poly.type
_entity_poly.pdbx_seq_one_letter_code
_entity_poly.pdbx_strand_id
1 'polypeptide(L)'
;MIFVVAGTNKHEKFPVEKIGAPADSINSLIVNSVDHRKNPSIFSRRGKVLSFFNKPDISYYGEGIRTCTPIGEDICQGTSFAAPW
;
A
#
# COMPACT_ATOMS: atom_id res chain seq x y z
N MET A 1 -11.85 -13.48 11.80
CA MET A 1 -11.27 -13.36 10.44
C MET A 1 -10.70 -11.96 10.32
N ILE A 2 -9.48 -11.81 9.81
CA ILE A 2 -8.83 -10.50 9.59
C ILE A 2 -8.65 -10.33 8.09
N PHE A 3 -9.08 -9.19 7.54
CA PHE A 3 -8.83 -8.82 6.16
C PHE A 3 -7.67 -7.84 6.10
N VAL A 4 -6.60 -8.22 5.41
CA VAL A 4 -5.45 -7.34 5.13
C VAL A 4 -5.53 -6.90 3.68
N VAL A 5 -5.48 -5.59 3.45
CA VAL A 5 -5.69 -4.99 2.13
C VAL A 5 -4.58 -3.99 1.85
N ALA A 6 -4.02 -4.03 0.64
CA ALA A 6 -3.03 -3.06 0.20
C ALA A 6 -3.66 -1.68 0.00
N GLY A 7 -2.97 -0.62 0.44
CA GLY A 7 -3.40 0.78 0.36
C GLY A 7 -3.56 1.35 -1.06
N THR A 8 -3.31 0.54 -2.09
CA THR A 8 -3.29 0.86 -3.52
C THR A 8 -2.18 1.82 -3.93
N ASN A 9 -1.77 1.74 -5.20
CA ASN A 9 -0.71 2.58 -5.75
C ASN A 9 -1.31 3.77 -6.52
N LYS A 10 -0.76 4.98 -6.36
CA LYS A 10 -1.06 6.11 -7.25
C LYS A 10 -0.23 6.03 -8.52
N HIS A 11 -0.80 6.51 -9.62
CA HIS A 11 -0.11 6.57 -10.90
C HIS A 11 0.51 7.95 -11.06
N GLU A 12 1.75 8.04 -11.55
CA GLU A 12 2.44 9.34 -11.73
C GLU A 12 1.65 10.33 -12.62
N LYS A 13 0.98 9.83 -13.66
CA LYS A 13 0.16 10.63 -14.58
C LYS A 13 -1.16 11.12 -13.95
N PHE A 14 -1.65 10.42 -12.92
CA PHE A 14 -2.91 10.73 -12.24
C PHE A 14 -2.70 10.58 -10.73
N PRO A 15 -2.11 11.60 -10.08
CA PRO A 15 -1.73 11.54 -8.67
C PRO A 15 -2.94 11.75 -7.77
N VAL A 16 -3.91 10.84 -7.85
CA VAL A 16 -4.99 10.76 -6.87
C VAL A 16 -4.36 10.28 -5.58
N GLU A 17 -4.18 11.21 -4.65
CA GLU A 17 -3.61 10.91 -3.34
C GLU A 17 -4.58 10.08 -2.50
N LYS A 18 -5.90 10.28 -2.65
CA LYS A 18 -6.92 9.62 -1.82
C LYS A 18 -6.95 8.10 -2.00
N ILE A 19 -7.12 7.41 -0.88
CA ILE A 19 -7.41 5.98 -0.84
C ILE A 19 -8.80 5.71 -1.42
N GLY A 20 -8.94 4.62 -2.18
CA GLY A 20 -10.20 4.18 -2.75
C GLY A 20 -10.41 2.68 -2.57
N ALA A 21 -11.51 2.16 -3.09
CA ALA A 21 -11.87 0.75 -2.97
C ALA A 21 -10.80 -0.20 -3.52
N PRO A 22 -10.53 -1.35 -2.85
CA PRO A 22 -11.14 -1.85 -1.60
C PRO A 22 -10.44 -1.36 -0.31
N ALA A 23 -9.46 -0.47 -0.42
CA ALA A 23 -8.68 0.03 0.71
C ALA A 23 -9.42 1.10 1.55
N ASP A 24 -10.63 1.45 1.15
CA ASP A 24 -11.58 2.29 1.87
C ASP A 24 -12.41 1.53 2.92
N SER A 25 -12.27 0.20 3.01
CA SER A 25 -12.96 -0.60 4.02
C SER A 25 -12.53 -0.22 5.45
N ILE A 26 -13.50 0.11 6.29
CA ILE A 26 -13.29 0.36 7.72
C ILE A 26 -12.94 -0.94 8.46
N ASN A 27 -13.49 -2.07 7.99
CA ASN A 27 -13.35 -3.39 8.63
C ASN A 27 -12.12 -4.17 8.16
N SER A 28 -11.25 -3.53 7.40
CA SER A 28 -10.01 -4.13 6.89
C SER A 28 -8.80 -3.39 7.46
N LEU A 29 -7.72 -4.13 7.67
CA LEU A 29 -6.41 -3.56 7.97
C LEU A 29 -5.75 -3.14 6.67
N ILE A 30 -5.53 -1.84 6.51
CA ILE A 30 -4.99 -1.24 5.30
C ILE A 30 -3.49 -1.01 5.51
N VAL A 31 -2.69 -1.66 4.66
CA VAL A 31 -1.23 -1.62 4.70
C VAL A 31 -0.70 -0.80 3.53
N ASN A 32 0.11 0.20 3.85
CA ASN A 32 0.78 1.04 2.86
C ASN A 32 2.29 0.77 2.80
N SER A 33 2.99 1.47 1.92
CA SER A 33 4.43 1.28 1.73
C SER A 33 5.27 2.46 2.22
N VAL A 34 6.40 2.14 2.86
CA VAL A 34 7.48 3.09 3.14
C VAL A 34 8.74 2.74 2.35
N ASP A 35 9.56 3.75 2.09
CA ASP A 35 10.91 3.58 1.53
C ASP A 35 11.90 3.11 2.60
N HIS A 36 13.14 2.81 2.21
CA HIS A 36 14.20 2.41 3.16
C HIS A 36 14.55 3.48 4.20
N ARG A 37 14.17 4.74 3.97
CA ARG A 37 14.35 5.87 4.89
C ARG A 37 13.13 6.09 5.79
N LYS A 38 12.13 5.19 5.75
CA LYS A 38 10.86 5.26 6.49
C LYS A 38 9.94 6.42 6.09
N ASN A 39 10.16 7.02 4.92
CA ASN A 39 9.22 7.98 4.35
C ASN A 39 8.13 7.24 3.58
N PRO A 40 6.92 7.82 3.41
CA PRO A 40 5.91 7.27 2.52
C PRO A 40 6.46 7.09 1.11
N SER A 41 6.25 5.92 0.51
CA SER A 41 6.79 5.66 -0.83
C SER A 41 6.13 6.54 -1.90
N ILE A 42 6.84 6.77 -3.02
CA ILE A 42 6.38 7.67 -4.09
C ILE A 42 5.03 7.25 -4.71
N PHE A 43 4.68 5.97 -4.63
CA PHE A 43 3.45 5.40 -5.17
C PHE A 43 2.38 5.19 -4.09
N SER A 44 2.66 5.46 -2.82
CA SER A 44 1.69 5.28 -1.75
C SER A 44 0.58 6.32 -1.81
N ARG A 45 -0.68 5.86 -1.69
CA ARG A 45 -1.85 6.72 -1.48
C ARG A 45 -2.00 7.07 0.00
N ARG A 46 -2.61 8.22 0.28
CA ARG A 46 -2.79 8.76 1.62
C ARG A 46 -4.08 9.55 1.76
N GLY A 47 -4.58 9.60 2.97
CA GLY A 47 -5.66 10.51 3.34
C GLY A 47 -6.92 9.79 3.78
N LYS A 48 -7.89 10.61 4.18
CA LYS A 48 -9.13 10.15 4.77
C LYS A 48 -10.00 9.45 3.75
N VAL A 49 -10.61 8.35 4.17
CA VAL A 49 -11.61 7.63 3.39
C VAL A 49 -12.99 8.25 3.61
N LEU A 50 -13.36 8.42 4.88
CA LEU A 50 -14.53 9.16 5.34
C LEU A 50 -14.06 10.31 6.23
N SER A 51 -14.92 11.30 6.50
CA SER A 51 -14.60 12.49 7.29
C SER A 51 -13.85 12.21 8.61
N PHE A 52 -14.11 11.04 9.20
CA PHE A 52 -13.58 10.62 10.51
C PHE A 52 -12.67 9.38 10.48
N PHE A 53 -12.50 8.71 9.33
CA PHE A 53 -11.68 7.50 9.24
C PHE A 53 -10.40 7.76 8.45
N ASN A 54 -9.29 7.77 9.19
CA ASN A 54 -7.94 7.87 8.64
C ASN A 54 -7.47 6.47 8.21
N LYS A 55 -7.04 6.35 6.96
CA LYS A 55 -6.28 5.21 6.44
C LYS A 55 -5.02 5.76 5.78
N PRO A 56 -3.95 4.96 5.59
CA PRO A 56 -3.80 3.55 5.98
C PRO A 56 -3.69 3.36 7.51
N ASP A 57 -3.88 2.14 7.99
CA ASP A 57 -3.72 1.83 9.42
C ASP A 57 -2.23 1.67 9.78
N ILE A 58 -1.48 1.01 8.91
CA ILE A 58 -0.04 0.76 9.08
C ILE A 58 0.71 0.92 7.76
N SER A 59 2.03 1.09 7.82
CA SER A 59 2.91 1.13 6.65
C SER A 59 4.15 0.28 6.88
N TYR A 60 4.53 -0.50 5.87
CA TYR A 60 5.70 -1.37 5.92
C TYR A 60 6.53 -1.25 4.64
N TYR A 61 7.69 -1.90 4.59
CA TYR A 61 8.54 -1.89 3.40
C TYR A 61 7.85 -2.62 2.24
N GLY A 62 7.68 -1.91 1.13
CA GLY A 62 7.12 -2.45 -0.11
C GLY A 62 7.90 -2.00 -1.34
N GLU A 63 9.13 -1.50 -1.16
CA GLU A 63 10.05 -1.11 -2.22
C GLU A 63 11.28 -2.01 -2.17
N GLY A 64 11.72 -2.50 -3.33
CA GLY A 64 12.91 -3.35 -3.42
C GLY A 64 12.72 -4.75 -2.80
N ILE A 65 11.50 -5.28 -2.79
CA ILE A 65 11.21 -6.60 -2.23
C ILE A 65 11.57 -7.68 -3.25
N ARG A 66 12.42 -8.63 -2.86
CA ARG A 66 12.73 -9.82 -3.67
C ARG A 66 11.56 -10.79 -3.58
N THR A 67 10.96 -11.10 -4.72
CA THR A 67 9.76 -11.94 -4.81
C THR A 67 9.96 -13.11 -5.75
N CYS A 68 9.20 -14.18 -5.52
CA CYS A 68 9.15 -15.32 -6.43
C CYS A 68 8.13 -15.03 -7.53
N THR A 69 8.57 -15.11 -8.78
CA THR A 69 7.76 -15.04 -9.99
C THR A 69 7.70 -16.43 -10.64
N PRO A 70 6.75 -16.67 -11.57
CA PRO A 70 6.65 -17.97 -12.25
C PRO A 70 7.93 -18.41 -12.99
N ILE A 71 8.84 -17.48 -13.29
CA ILE A 71 10.09 -17.73 -14.04
C ILE A 71 11.36 -17.60 -13.18
N GLY A 72 11.24 -17.30 -11.89
CA GLY A 72 12.39 -17.13 -11.01
C GLY A 72 12.20 -16.01 -9.99
N GLU A 73 13.26 -15.25 -9.73
CA GLU A 73 13.24 -14.14 -8.79
C GLU A 73 13.08 -12.80 -9.53
N ASP A 74 12.28 -11.90 -8.98
CA ASP A 74 12.24 -10.51 -9.42
C ASP A 74 12.15 -9.54 -8.24
N ILE A 75 12.65 -8.31 -8.45
CA ILE A 75 12.59 -7.23 -7.49
C ILE A 75 11.35 -6.40 -7.79
N CYS A 76 10.38 -6.47 -6.89
CA CYS A 76 9.10 -5.81 -7.05
C CYS A 76 8.92 -4.66 -6.05
N GLN A 77 8.02 -3.75 -6.41
CA GLN A 77 7.64 -2.60 -5.59
C GLN A 77 6.14 -2.32 -5.68
N GLY A 78 5.56 -1.88 -4.56
CA GLY A 78 4.14 -1.58 -4.45
C GLY A 78 3.57 -1.87 -3.07
N THR A 79 2.46 -1.21 -2.76
CA THR A 79 1.67 -1.50 -1.54
C THR A 79 1.19 -2.95 -1.46
N SER A 80 0.99 -3.60 -2.61
CA SER A 80 0.69 -5.04 -2.71
C SER A 80 1.79 -5.93 -2.12
N PHE A 81 3.04 -5.48 -2.13
CA PHE A 81 4.17 -6.21 -1.57
C PHE A 81 4.43 -5.88 -0.11
N ALA A 82 3.92 -4.75 0.40
CA ALA A 82 3.95 -4.43 1.83
C ALA A 82 2.86 -5.17 2.61
N ALA A 83 1.69 -5.39 2.01
CA ALA A 83 0.54 -6.02 2.67
C ALA A 83 0.72 -7.45 3.26
N PRO A 84 1.50 -8.37 2.66
CA PRO A 84 1.67 -9.72 3.20
C PRO A 84 2.72 -9.83 4.32
N TRP A 85 3.47 -8.77 4.62
CA TRP A 85 4.44 -8.74 5.72
C TRP A 85 3.78 -8.37 7.04
#